data_AF-A0A2E4F3R3-F1
#
_entry.id   AF-A0A2E4F3R3-F1
#
_cell.length_a   1.000
_cell.length_b   1.000
_cell.length_c   1.000
_cell.angle_alpha   90.00
_cell.angle_beta   90.00
_cell.angle_gamma   90.00
#
_symmetry.space_group_name_H-M   'P 1'
#
loop_
_entity.id
_entity.type
_entity.pdbx_description
1 polymer ?
#
loop_
_entity_poly.entity_id
_entity_poly.type
_entity_poly.pdbx_seq_one_letter_code
_entity_poly.pdbx_strand_id
1 'polypeptide(L)'
;MSTFQTVEQKVNYTKHAQKRLTARGIKGNIVELITIYGDRESHVGQRLIALSLSIGRIRELLADGIAKPQDANSLSKTIVLLNEDRFQVVTAFARYGKKGRRYDQGIKYSDA
;
A
#
# COMPACT_ATOMS: atom_id res chain seq x y z
N MET A 1 16.47 21.23 -7.68
CA MET A 1 15.40 20.50 -8.38
C MET A 1 15.86 19.06 -8.52
N SER A 2 15.39 18.16 -7.64
CA SER A 2 15.81 16.75 -7.68
C SER A 2 14.99 16.05 -8.75
N THR A 3 15.64 15.65 -9.84
CA THR A 3 15.09 14.78 -10.87
C THR A 3 14.83 13.42 -10.24
N PHE A 4 13.56 13.13 -9.91
CA PHE A 4 13.15 11.77 -9.60
C PHE A 4 13.34 10.96 -10.88
N GLN A 5 14.43 10.19 -10.93
CA GLN A 5 14.61 9.16 -11.95
C GLN A 5 13.46 8.17 -11.75
N THR A 6 12.51 8.18 -12.69
CA THR A 6 11.49 7.14 -12.84
C THR A 6 12.21 5.86 -13.26
N VAL A 7 12.88 5.21 -12.31
CA VAL A 7 13.21 3.80 -12.46
C VAL A 7 11.86 3.11 -12.49
N GLU A 8 11.50 2.45 -13.59
CA GLU A 8 10.34 1.56 -13.68
C GLU A 8 10.58 0.39 -12.70
N GLN A 9 10.45 0.64 -11.40
CA GLN A 9 10.49 -0.38 -10.38
C GLN A 9 9.18 -1.16 -10.49
N LYS A 10 9.22 -2.18 -11.33
CA LYS A 10 8.12 -3.13 -11.47
C LYS A 10 7.85 -3.76 -10.11
N VAL A 11 6.69 -3.47 -9.56
CA VAL A 11 6.28 -3.95 -8.24
C VAL A 11 6.33 -5.48 -8.21
N ASN A 12 7.11 -6.02 -7.26
CA ASN A 12 7.24 -7.45 -7.07
C ASN A 12 6.11 -7.96 -6.16
N TYR A 13 5.51 -9.10 -6.49
CA TYR A 13 4.41 -9.69 -5.73
C TYR A 13 4.79 -11.09 -5.24
N THR A 14 4.42 -11.41 -4.01
CA THR A 14 4.40 -12.82 -3.58
C THR A 14 3.28 -13.59 -4.29
N LYS A 15 3.42 -14.92 -4.39
CA LYS A 15 2.32 -15.80 -4.89
C LYS A 15 1.04 -15.63 -4.06
N HIS A 16 1.19 -15.43 -2.74
CA HIS A 16 0.07 -15.16 -1.84
C HIS A 16 -0.62 -13.84 -2.20
N ALA A 17 0.15 -12.75 -2.40
CA ALA A 17 -0.38 -11.45 -2.78
C ALA A 17 -1.23 -11.55 -4.05
N GLN A 18 -0.67 -12.14 -5.12
CA GLN A 18 -1.36 -12.29 -6.41
C GLN A 18 -2.72 -12.99 -6.24
N LYS A 19 -2.75 -14.13 -5.53
CA LYS A 19 -4.00 -14.87 -5.27
C LYS A 19 -5.02 -14.03 -4.49
N ARG A 20 -4.58 -13.28 -3.48
CA ARG A 20 -5.47 -12.48 -2.62
C ARG A 20 -5.98 -11.23 -3.32
N LEU A 21 -5.19 -10.59 -4.17
CA LEU A 21 -5.62 -9.44 -4.98
C LEU A 21 -6.77 -9.83 -5.90
N THR A 22 -6.60 -10.92 -6.65
CA THR A 22 -7.64 -11.46 -7.53
C THR A 22 -8.92 -11.79 -6.76
N ALA A 23 -8.79 -12.52 -5.63
CA ALA A 23 -9.94 -12.89 -4.81
C ALA A 23 -10.69 -11.69 -4.20
N ARG A 24 -10.01 -10.54 -4.03
CA ARG A 24 -10.59 -9.29 -3.49
C ARG A 24 -11.00 -8.30 -4.57
N GLY A 25 -10.81 -8.62 -5.85
CA GLY A 25 -11.08 -7.71 -6.96
C GLY A 25 -10.21 -6.45 -6.95
N ILE A 26 -9.03 -6.49 -6.33
CA ILE A 26 -8.11 -5.35 -6.28
C ILE A 26 -7.24 -5.38 -7.54
N LYS A 27 -7.33 -4.33 -8.34
CA LYS A 27 -6.56 -4.21 -9.58
C LYS A 27 -5.08 -3.91 -9.29
N GLY A 28 -4.19 -4.49 -10.11
CA GLY A 28 -2.73 -4.32 -9.96
C GLY A 28 -2.27 -2.87 -10.05
N ASN A 29 -2.87 -2.06 -10.94
CA ASN A 29 -2.54 -0.63 -11.08
C ASN A 29 -2.78 0.16 -9.77
N ILE A 30 -3.80 -0.19 -8.99
CA ILE A 30 -4.07 0.45 -7.69
C ILE A 30 -2.95 0.14 -6.69
N VAL A 31 -2.49 -1.11 -6.66
CA VAL A 31 -1.41 -1.55 -5.77
C VAL A 31 -0.10 -0.88 -6.18
N GLU A 32 0.17 -0.79 -7.47
CA GLU A 32 1.34 -0.14 -8.03
C GLU A 32 1.40 1.34 -7.66
N LEU A 33 0.31 2.08 -7.87
CA LEU A 33 0.22 3.49 -7.51
C LEU A 33 0.44 3.72 -6.00
N ILE A 34 -0.10 2.85 -5.13
CA ILE A 34 0.11 2.97 -3.68
C ILE A 34 1.54 2.61 -3.28
N THR A 35 2.15 1.64 -3.96
CA THR A 35 3.53 1.23 -3.65
C THR A 35 4.52 2.33 -4.03
N ILE A 36 4.29 3.03 -5.16
CA ILE A 36 5.18 4.06 -5.67
C ILE A 36 4.93 5.43 -5.02
N TYR A 37 3.65 5.81 -4.83
CA TYR A 37 3.28 7.16 -4.42
C TYR A 37 2.66 7.26 -3.01
N GLY A 38 2.60 6.16 -2.27
CA GLY A 38 2.04 6.10 -0.92
C GLY A 38 2.71 7.10 0.02
N ASP A 39 1.92 8.01 0.59
CA ASP A 39 2.38 9.06 1.51
C ASP A 39 2.00 8.76 2.98
N ARG A 40 1.19 7.72 3.21
CA ARG A 40 0.85 7.24 4.55
C ARG A 40 1.46 5.88 4.77
N GLU A 41 2.38 5.83 5.72
CA GLU A 41 3.09 4.63 6.12
C GLU A 41 2.81 4.28 7.59
N SER A 42 2.72 2.99 7.88
CA SER A 42 2.71 2.48 9.26
C SER A 42 3.49 1.17 9.32
N HIS A 43 4.50 1.10 10.19
CA HIS A 43 5.22 -0.14 10.46
C HIS A 43 4.33 -1.12 11.22
N VAL A 44 4.24 -2.35 10.71
CA VAL A 44 3.41 -3.42 11.31
C VAL A 44 4.25 -4.59 11.86
N GLY A 45 5.54 -4.35 12.10
CA GLY A 45 6.51 -5.32 12.61
C GLY A 45 7.21 -6.13 11.51
N GLN A 46 8.32 -6.77 11.86
CA GLN A 46 9.09 -7.68 10.98
C GLN A 46 9.44 -7.09 9.59
N ARG A 47 9.82 -5.80 9.53
CA ARG A 47 10.19 -5.10 8.29
C ARG A 47 9.07 -5.06 7.25
N LEU A 48 7.84 -5.01 7.75
CA LEU A 48 6.63 -4.82 6.96
C LEU A 48 6.07 -3.43 7.20
N ILE A 49 5.70 -2.77 6.11
CA ILE A 49 5.02 -1.48 6.12
C ILE A 49 3.65 -1.58 5.45
N ALA A 50 2.69 -0.93 6.08
CA ALA A 50 1.38 -0.68 5.49
C ALA A 50 1.39 0.69 4.81
N LEU A 51 1.33 0.68 3.48
CA LEU A 51 1.26 1.86 2.62
C LEU A 51 -0.18 2.16 2.22
N SER A 52 -0.54 3.43 2.22
CA SER A 52 -1.79 3.94 1.64
C SER A 52 -1.64 5.39 1.20
N LEU A 53 -2.64 5.91 0.50
CA LEU A 53 -2.67 7.30 0.06
C LEU A 53 -3.57 8.17 0.95
N SER A 54 -3.15 9.40 1.19
CA SER A 54 -4.00 10.47 1.70
C SER A 54 -4.91 11.02 0.60
N ILE A 55 -5.99 11.70 1.01
CA ILE A 55 -6.91 12.35 0.06
C ILE A 55 -6.19 13.46 -0.72
N GLY A 56 -5.26 14.19 -0.07
CA GLY A 56 -4.45 15.22 -0.73
C GLY A 56 -3.61 14.62 -1.84
N ARG A 57 -2.86 13.55 -1.52
CA ARG A 57 -2.02 12.87 -2.51
C ARG A 57 -2.81 12.26 -3.67
N ILE A 58 -3.99 11.69 -3.40
CA ILE A 58 -4.87 11.19 -4.48
C ILE A 58 -5.29 12.33 -5.42
N ARG A 59 -5.63 13.51 -4.88
CA ARG A 59 -6.00 14.66 -5.72
C ARG A 59 -4.85 15.14 -6.59
N GLU A 60 -3.64 15.18 -6.05
CA GLU A 60 -2.42 15.50 -6.82
C GLU A 60 -2.22 14.50 -7.96
N LEU A 61 -2.26 13.20 -7.67
CA LEU A 61 -2.08 12.16 -8.70
C LEU A 61 -3.15 12.22 -9.80
N LEU A 62 -4.37 12.65 -9.48
CA LEU A 62 -5.44 12.87 -10.46
C LEU A 62 -5.19 14.13 -11.30
N ALA A 63 -4.76 15.23 -10.66
CA ALA A 63 -4.45 16.49 -11.34
C ALA A 63 -3.26 16.34 -12.29
N ASP A 64 -2.26 15.55 -11.90
CA ASP A 64 -1.06 15.24 -12.69
C ASP A 64 -1.32 14.21 -13.80
N GLY A 65 -2.53 13.64 -13.88
CA GLY A 65 -2.91 12.62 -14.86
C GLY A 65 -2.26 11.24 -14.63
N ILE A 66 -1.55 11.05 -13.52
CA ILE A 66 -0.89 9.80 -13.14
C ILE A 66 -1.92 8.73 -12.76
N ALA A 67 -2.96 9.12 -12.03
CA ALA A 67 -4.11 8.28 -11.70
C ALA A 67 -5.33 8.65 -12.56
N LYS A 68 -6.16 7.66 -12.90
CA LYS A 68 -7.42 7.92 -13.61
C LYS A 68 -8.53 8.26 -12.61
N PRO A 69 -9.49 9.14 -12.95
CA PRO A 69 -10.62 9.48 -12.06
C PRO A 69 -11.39 8.26 -11.54
N GLN A 70 -11.55 7.23 -12.38
CA GLN A 70 -12.21 5.96 -12.02
C GLN A 70 -11.50 5.16 -10.91
N ASP A 71 -10.21 5.41 -10.67
CA ASP A 71 -9.39 4.70 -9.69
C ASP A 71 -9.45 5.36 -8.29
N ALA A 72 -9.97 6.60 -8.19
CA ALA A 72 -9.94 7.42 -6.96
C ALA A 72 -10.57 6.70 -5.75
N ASN A 73 -11.73 6.07 -5.94
CA ASN A 73 -12.40 5.33 -4.87
C ASN A 73 -11.56 4.14 -4.39
N SER A 74 -10.95 3.39 -5.31
CA SER A 74 -10.08 2.24 -5.00
C SER A 74 -8.79 2.67 -4.30
N LEU A 75 -8.16 3.77 -4.75
CA LEU A 75 -6.97 4.35 -4.13
C LEU A 75 -7.24 4.82 -2.70
N SER A 76 -8.40 5.45 -2.47
CA SER A 76 -8.77 5.97 -1.13
C SER A 76 -9.00 4.87 -0.08
N LYS A 77 -9.28 3.65 -0.54
CA LYS A 77 -9.68 2.53 0.30
C LYS A 77 -8.63 1.43 0.36
N THR A 78 -7.66 1.35 -0.54
CA THR A 78 -6.70 0.25 -0.53
C THR A 78 -5.53 0.53 0.41
N ILE A 79 -5.10 -0.50 1.13
CA ILE A 79 -3.86 -0.55 1.91
C ILE A 79 -3.01 -1.67 1.31
N VAL A 80 -1.73 -1.38 1.08
CA VAL A 80 -0.74 -2.33 0.57
C VAL A 80 0.21 -2.69 1.70
N LEU A 81 0.40 -3.99 1.93
CA LEU A 81 1.41 -4.50 2.85
C LEU A 81 2.66 -4.86 2.04
N LEU A 82 3.74 -4.14 2.30
CA LEU A 82 5.02 -4.26 1.62
C LEU A 82 6.08 -4.81 2.58
N ASN A 83 6.91 -5.73 2.11
CA ASN A 83 8.17 -6.08 2.76
C ASN A 83 9.25 -5.11 2.27
N GLU A 84 9.84 -4.37 3.20
CA GLU A 84 10.79 -3.29 2.91
C GLU A 84 12.08 -3.83 2.28
N ASP A 85 12.69 -4.88 2.88
CA ASP A 85 13.97 -5.43 2.44
C ASP A 85 13.96 -5.92 0.99
N ARG A 86 12.86 -6.59 0.61
CA ARG A 86 12.73 -7.25 -0.69
C ARG A 86 11.97 -6.39 -1.69
N PHE A 87 11.51 -5.21 -1.27
CA PHE A 87 10.60 -4.36 -2.01
C PHE A 87 9.46 -5.17 -2.67
N GLN A 88 8.78 -5.98 -1.85
CA GLN A 88 7.86 -7.01 -2.32
C GLN A 88 6.49 -6.90 -1.65
N VAL A 89 5.43 -6.83 -2.45
CA VAL A 89 4.06 -6.80 -1.97
C VAL A 89 3.68 -8.18 -1.42
N VAL A 90 3.32 -8.19 -0.14
CA VAL A 90 2.90 -9.37 0.61
C VAL A 90 1.38 -9.56 0.48
N THR A 91 0.61 -8.47 0.54
CA THR A 91 -0.84 -8.49 0.29
C THR A 91 -1.39 -7.06 0.10
N ALA A 92 -2.62 -6.91 -0.38
CA ALA A 92 -3.35 -5.64 -0.28
C ALA A 92 -4.81 -5.90 0.08
N PHE A 93 -5.45 -4.95 0.76
CA PHE A 93 -6.82 -5.08 1.25
C PHE A 93 -7.52 -3.72 1.36
N ALA A 94 -8.86 -3.74 1.35
CA ALA A 94 -9.63 -2.53 1.60
C ALA A 94 -9.60 -2.15 3.09
N ARG A 95 -9.39 -0.87 3.37
CA ARG A 95 -9.44 -0.20 4.68
C ARG A 95 -10.78 -0.42 5.39
N TYR A 96 -11.86 -0.63 4.63
CA TYR A 96 -13.19 -0.89 5.17
C TYR A 96 -13.64 -2.33 4.92
N GLY A 97 -13.49 -3.15 5.97
CA GLY A 97 -14.08 -4.46 6.20
C GLY A 97 -14.10 -4.69 7.72
N LYS A 98 -15.10 -5.42 8.26
CA LYS A 98 -15.43 -5.61 9.70
C LYS A 98 -14.29 -5.21 10.64
N LYS A 99 -14.46 -4.07 11.34
CA LYS A 99 -13.72 -3.60 12.55
C LYS A 99 -12.69 -4.64 13.02
N GLY A 100 -11.55 -4.73 12.34
CA GLY A 100 -10.50 -5.67 12.69
C GLY A 100 -9.91 -5.23 14.02
N ARG A 101 -9.66 -6.17 14.93
CA ARG A 101 -9.00 -5.89 16.22
C ARG A 101 -7.82 -4.94 15.98
N ARG A 102 -7.85 -3.77 16.63
CA ARG A 102 -6.65 -2.96 16.77
C ARG A 102 -5.58 -3.90 17.29
N TYR A 103 -4.51 -4.09 16.54
CA TYR A 103 -3.27 -4.62 17.10
C TYR A 103 -2.61 -3.49 17.90
N ASP A 104 -3.32 -2.97 18.91
CA ASP A 104 -2.70 -2.36 20.08
C ASP A 104 -2.22 -3.54 20.95
N GLN A 105 -1.29 -4.35 20.43
CA GLN A 105 -0.47 -5.15 21.32
C GLN A 105 0.72 -4.29 21.64
N GLY A 106 0.61 -3.62 22.79
CA GLY A 106 1.75 -3.03 23.47
C GLY A 106 2.89 -4.03 23.41
N ILE A 107 3.98 -3.60 22.79
CA ILE A 107 5.27 -4.24 22.93
C ILE A 107 5.59 -4.14 24.42
N LYS A 108 5.28 -5.20 25.17
CA LYS A 108 5.92 -5.42 26.45
C LYS A 108 7.36 -5.78 26.11
N TYR A 109 8.27 -4.83 26.32
CA TYR A 109 9.65 -5.19 26.56
C TYR A 109 9.62 -6.10 27.80
N SER A 110 9.81 -7.39 27.60
CA SER A 110 10.26 -8.27 28.66
C SER A 110 11.75 -8.00 28.81
N ASP A 111 12.12 -7.31 29.87
CA ASP A 111 13.50 -7.30 30.37
C ASP A 111 13.89 -8.74 30.69
N ALA A 112 14.95 -9.22 30.03
CA ALA A 112 15.71 -10.39 30.41
C ALA A 112 17.19 -10.13 30.06
#